data_AF-A0A1X0XPP0-F1
#
_entry.id   AF-A0A1X0XPP0-F1
#
_cell.length_a   1.000
_cell.length_b   1.000
_cell.length_c   1.000
_cell.angle_alpha   90.00
_cell.angle_beta   90.00
_cell.angle_gamma   90.00
#
_symmetry.space_group_name_H-M   'P 1'
#
loop_
_entity.id
_entity.type
_entity.pdbx_description
1 polymer ?
#
loop_
_entity_poly.entity_id
_entity_poly.type
_entity_poly.pdbx_seq_one_letter_code
_entity_poly.pdbx_strand_id
1 'polypeptide(L)'
;MGRLAVGALGLMFIALFFGAGLVAYQDLTGPHCDGHRMGPADTCSVLTSRGYRSIRTIEKLNRAGTDPAVLTAPVNWHATQENIHQGVYSPASMRDFHRNTGYTMLGGALLIALMLGSWAYKAAKARSSAPRRL
;
A
#
# COMPACT_ATOMS: atom_id res chain seq x y z
N MET A 1 32.82 1.91 -2.22
CA MET A 1 31.57 1.39 -2.79
C MET A 1 30.71 0.60 -1.79
N GLY A 2 31.23 -0.42 -1.09
CA GLY A 2 30.41 -1.30 -0.24
C GLY A 2 29.63 -0.65 0.92
N ARG A 3 30.20 0.34 1.63
CA ARG A 3 29.52 1.01 2.77
C ARG A 3 28.35 1.89 2.32
N LEU A 4 28.47 2.53 1.16
CA LEU A 4 27.40 3.34 0.56
C LEU A 4 26.25 2.46 0.05
N ALA A 5 26.57 1.33 -0.60
CA ALA A 5 25.57 0.37 -1.05
C ALA A 5 24.77 -0.24 0.11
N VAL A 6 25.42 -0.56 1.23
CA VAL A 6 24.74 -1.08 2.44
C VAL A 6 23.86 0.01 3.08
N GLY A 7 24.33 1.26 3.14
CA GLY A 7 23.54 2.38 3.65
C GLY A 7 22.30 2.66 2.80
N ALA A 8 22.45 2.67 1.47
CA ALA A 8 21.35 2.86 0.54
C ALA A 8 20.31 1.73 0.62
N LEU A 9 20.77 0.48 0.73
CA LEU A 9 19.89 -0.67 0.91
C LEU A 9 19.10 -0.57 2.22
N GLY A 10 19.75 -0.18 3.32
CA GLY A 10 19.09 0.03 4.61
C GLY A 10 18.00 1.11 4.54
N LEU A 11 18.30 2.25 3.91
CA LEU A 11 17.32 3.32 3.69
C LEU A 11 16.13 2.86 2.83
N MET A 12 16.39 2.05 1.79
CA MET A 12 15.33 1.47 0.96
C MET A 12 14.39 0.58 1.79
N PHE A 13 14.92 -0.32 2.62
CA PHE A 13 14.08 -1.16 3.48
C PHE A 13 13.27 -0.34 4.49
N ILE A 14 13.86 0.72 5.05
CA ILE A 14 13.16 1.63 5.95
C ILE A 14 12.02 2.35 5.20
N ALA A 15 12.28 2.87 4.00
CA ALA A 15 11.25 3.53 3.19
C ALA A 15 10.11 2.56 2.82
N LEU A 16 10.44 1.32 2.45
CA LEU A 16 9.44 0.29 2.16
C LEU A 16 8.61 -0.06 3.40
N PHE A 17 9.24 -0.18 4.57
CA PHE A 17 8.55 -0.43 5.84
C PHE A 17 7.53 0.67 6.15
N PHE A 18 7.96 1.93 6.13
CA PHE A 18 7.07 3.06 6.42
C PHE A 18 6.00 3.25 5.35
N GLY A 19 6.34 3.07 4.07
CA GLY A 19 5.39 3.14 2.98
C GLY A 19 4.29 2.08 3.09
N ALA A 20 4.68 0.82 3.30
CA ALA A 20 3.72 -0.28 3.52
C ALA A 20 2.90 -0.06 4.79
N GLY A 21 3.52 0.41 5.87
CA GLY A 21 2.84 0.75 7.11
C GLY A 21 1.81 1.86 6.94
N LEU A 22 2.12 2.89 6.14
CA LEU A 22 1.20 3.99 5.85
C LEU A 22 -0.02 3.51 5.05
N VAL A 23 0.18 2.72 4.00
CA VAL A 23 -0.92 2.14 3.21
C VAL A 23 -1.77 1.22 4.10
N ALA A 24 -1.15 0.35 4.89
CA ALA A 24 -1.86 -0.50 5.82
C ALA A 24 -2.68 0.31 6.84
N TYR A 25 -2.12 1.39 7.38
CA TYR A 25 -2.84 2.28 8.29
C TYR A 25 -4.05 2.90 7.61
N GLN A 26 -3.88 3.45 6.41
CA GLN A 26 -4.95 4.07 5.64
C GLN A 26 -6.09 3.07 5.34
N ASP A 27 -5.76 1.91 4.78
CA ASP A 27 -6.72 0.88 4.39
C ASP A 27 -7.45 0.23 5.59
N LEU A 28 -6.82 0.18 6.77
CA LEU A 28 -7.37 -0.53 7.94
C LEU A 28 -8.06 0.40 8.95
N THR A 29 -7.73 1.70 8.99
CA THR A 29 -8.27 2.61 10.03
C THR A 29 -9.60 3.26 9.65
N GLY A 30 -9.94 3.34 8.37
CA GLY A 30 -11.23 3.90 7.97
C GLY A 30 -11.40 4.03 6.47
N PRO A 31 -12.64 4.29 6.01
CA PRO A 31 -12.91 4.40 4.60
C PRO A 31 -12.25 5.65 4.01
N HIS A 32 -11.53 5.44 2.92
CA HIS A 32 -10.96 6.51 2.11
C HIS A 32 -11.22 6.26 0.64
N CYS A 33 -11.10 7.32 -0.15
CA CYS A 33 -11.21 7.29 -1.60
C CYS A 33 -10.30 8.37 -2.17
N ASP A 34 -9.49 8.04 -3.17
CA ASP A 34 -8.57 8.99 -3.81
C ASP A 34 -7.63 9.68 -2.78
N GLY A 35 -7.18 8.92 -1.77
CA GLY A 35 -6.34 9.42 -0.68
C GLY A 35 -7.04 10.30 0.37
N HIS A 36 -8.35 10.50 0.26
CA HIS A 36 -9.13 11.34 1.18
C HIS A 36 -10.07 10.50 2.03
N ARG A 37 -10.23 10.85 3.32
CA ARG A 37 -11.26 10.22 4.18
C ARG A 37 -12.66 10.49 3.62
N MET A 38 -13.48 9.45 3.61
CA MET A 38 -14.88 9.56 3.21
C MET A 38 -15.75 10.00 4.40
N GLY A 39 -16.61 10.99 4.16
CA GLY A 39 -17.74 11.28 5.04
C GLY A 39 -18.84 10.21 4.96
N PRO A 40 -19.80 10.22 5.88
CA PRO A 40 -20.84 9.17 5.96
C PRO A 40 -21.80 9.15 4.75
N ALA A 41 -21.98 10.28 4.08
CA ALA A 41 -22.83 10.41 2.88
C ALA A 41 -22.01 10.55 1.57
N ASP A 42 -20.68 10.47 1.65
CA ASP A 42 -19.84 10.47 0.47
C ASP A 42 -19.92 9.10 -0.24
N THR A 43 -19.64 9.08 -1.53
CA THR A 43 -19.45 7.84 -2.29
C THR A 43 -18.12 7.88 -3.05
N CYS A 44 -17.66 6.73 -3.51
CA CYS A 44 -16.44 6.61 -4.29
C CYS A 44 -16.74 5.91 -5.60
N SER A 45 -16.49 6.59 -6.72
CA SER A 45 -16.46 5.91 -8.02
C SER A 45 -15.12 5.20 -8.15
N VAL A 46 -15.14 3.91 -8.43
CA VAL A 46 -13.93 3.09 -8.58
C VAL A 46 -13.95 2.40 -9.93
N LEU A 47 -12.79 2.41 -10.59
CA LEU A 47 -12.52 1.69 -11.81
C LEU A 47 -11.25 0.85 -11.61
N THR A 48 -11.41 -0.47 -11.64
CA THR A 48 -10.30 -1.42 -11.50
C THR A 48 -10.12 -2.19 -12.81
N SER A 49 -8.89 -2.27 -13.30
CA SER A 49 -8.50 -3.20 -14.36
C SER A 49 -7.56 -4.26 -13.79
N ARG A 50 -7.94 -5.53 -13.90
CA ARG A 50 -7.13 -6.66 -13.46
C ARG A 50 -6.49 -7.33 -14.66
N GLY A 51 -5.25 -6.95 -14.95
CA GLY A 51 -4.41 -7.67 -15.91
C GLY A 51 -3.76 -8.91 -15.28
N TYR A 52 -3.12 -9.73 -16.12
CA TYR A 52 -2.44 -10.96 -15.67
C TYR A 52 -1.32 -10.71 -14.63
N ARG A 53 -0.61 -9.58 -14.73
CA ARG A 53 0.52 -9.24 -13.84
C ARG A 53 0.30 -8.05 -12.92
N SER A 54 -0.76 -7.27 -13.13
CA SER A 54 -0.97 -6.03 -12.40
C SER A 54 -2.44 -5.69 -12.26
N ILE A 55 -2.81 -5.18 -11.10
CA ILE A 55 -4.09 -4.52 -10.85
C ILE A 55 -3.86 -3.02 -10.92
N ARG A 56 -4.68 -2.31 -11.69
CA ARG A 56 -4.68 -0.85 -11.77
C ARG A 56 -6.04 -0.36 -11.29
N THR A 57 -6.05 0.65 -10.42
CA THR A 57 -7.27 1.19 -9.84
C THR A 57 -7.25 2.71 -9.95
N ILE A 58 -8.37 3.30 -10.36
CA ILE A 58 -8.66 4.72 -10.25
C ILE A 58 -9.83 4.86 -9.29
N GLU A 59 -9.72 5.82 -8.39
CA GLU A 59 -10.74 6.16 -7.42
C GLU A 59 -11.07 7.64 -7.55
N LYS A 60 -12.35 7.98 -7.37
CA LYS A 60 -12.78 9.37 -7.35
C LYS A 60 -13.82 9.57 -6.25
N LEU A 61 -13.48 10.44 -5.31
CA LEU A 61 -14.39 10.83 -4.24
C LEU A 61 -15.52 11.69 -4.82
N ASN A 62 -16.76 11.26 -4.58
CA ASN A 62 -17.97 12.01 -4.84
C ASN A 62 -18.48 12.54 -3.50
N ARG A 63 -18.53 13.86 -3.35
CA ARG A 63 -19.02 14.49 -2.12
C ARG A 63 -20.53 14.28 -1.99
N ALA A 64 -21.02 14.31 -0.75
CA ALA A 64 -22.45 14.27 -0.49
C ALA A 64 -23.21 15.29 -1.36
N GLY A 65 -24.25 14.82 -2.07
CA GLY A 65 -25.07 15.66 -2.96
C GLY A 65 -24.49 15.89 -4.36
N THR A 66 -23.36 15.27 -4.72
CA THR A 66 -22.84 15.29 -6.10
C THR A 66 -23.14 13.99 -6.81
N ASP A 67 -23.46 14.06 -8.10
CA ASP A 67 -23.61 12.87 -8.94
C ASP A 67 -22.29 12.09 -9.01
N PRO A 68 -22.33 10.74 -9.03
CA PRO A 68 -21.12 9.93 -9.11
C PRO A 68 -20.35 10.18 -10.40
N ALA A 69 -19.03 10.37 -10.28
CA ALA A 69 -18.15 10.53 -11.43
C ALA A 69 -18.15 9.27 -12.31
N VAL A 70 -18.28 9.46 -13.63
CA VAL A 70 -18.07 8.39 -14.61
C VAL A 70 -16.58 8.29 -14.90
N LEU A 71 -15.99 7.13 -14.59
CA LEU A 71 -14.59 6.85 -14.83
C LEU A 71 -14.40 6.13 -16.15
N THR A 72 -13.38 6.51 -16.90
CA THR A 72 -12.97 5.87 -18.15
C THR A 72 -11.56 5.33 -18.01
N ALA A 73 -11.33 4.12 -18.52
CA ALA A 73 -10.01 3.48 -18.46
C ALA A 73 -9.04 4.26 -19.37
N PRO A 74 -7.86 4.65 -18.88
CA PRO A 74 -6.82 5.22 -19.72
C PRO A 74 -6.41 4.23 -20.83
N VAL A 75 -6.11 4.75 -22.03
CA VAL A 75 -5.79 3.95 -23.22
C VAL A 75 -4.62 2.98 -22.97
N ASN A 76 -3.64 3.38 -22.15
CA ASN A 76 -2.46 2.59 -21.81
C ASN A 76 -2.72 1.44 -20.83
N TRP A 77 -3.97 1.20 -20.41
CA TRP A 77 -4.34 0.07 -19.57
C TRP A 77 -4.58 -1.21 -20.38
N HIS A 78 -4.77 -1.11 -21.71
CA HIS A 78 -5.18 -2.24 -22.55
C HIS A 78 -6.37 -2.99 -21.94
N ALA A 79 -7.29 -2.24 -21.35
CA ALA A 79 -8.38 -2.77 -20.57
C ALA A 79 -9.49 -3.26 -21.53
N THR A 80 -10.00 -4.46 -21.28
CA THR A 80 -11.09 -5.09 -22.03
C THR A 80 -12.33 -5.13 -21.13
N GLN A 81 -13.52 -5.28 -21.70
CA GLN A 81 -14.75 -5.38 -20.90
C GLN A 81 -14.69 -6.52 -19.86
N GLU A 82 -13.98 -7.60 -20.17
CA GLU A 82 -13.84 -8.77 -19.30
C GLU A 82 -12.91 -8.53 -18.10
N ASN A 83 -11.99 -7.56 -18.19
CA ASN A 83 -10.97 -7.32 -17.16
C ASN A 83 -11.17 -6.00 -16.41
N ILE A 84 -12.21 -5.25 -16.73
CA ILE A 84 -12.61 -4.02 -16.06
C ILE A 84 -13.75 -4.31 -15.08
N HIS A 85 -13.63 -3.76 -13.88
CA HIS A 85 -14.71 -3.64 -12.93
C HIS A 85 -14.91 -2.18 -12.58
N GLN A 86 -16.15 -1.70 -12.65
CA GLN A 86 -16.53 -0.34 -12.30
C GLN A 86 -17.71 -0.37 -11.33
N GLY A 87 -17.69 0.52 -10.34
CA GLY A 87 -18.77 0.63 -9.37
C GLY A 87 -18.72 1.93 -8.59
N VAL A 88 -19.84 2.23 -7.92
CA VAL A 88 -19.95 3.32 -6.94
C VAL A 88 -20.11 2.69 -5.57
N TYR A 89 -19.20 3.04 -4.66
CA TYR A 89 -19.06 2.41 -3.36
C TYR A 89 -19.42 3.39 -2.25
N SER A 90 -20.13 2.90 -1.24
CA SER A 90 -20.36 3.62 0.02
C SER A 90 -19.11 3.55 0.89
N PRO A 91 -19.03 4.31 2.00
CA PRO A 91 -17.90 4.20 2.92
C PRO A 91 -17.74 2.78 3.48
N ALA A 92 -18.84 2.08 3.75
CA ALA A 92 -18.78 0.71 4.25
C ALA A 92 -18.15 -0.24 3.21
N SER A 93 -18.56 -0.15 1.94
CA SER A 93 -18.04 -1.02 0.90
C SER A 93 -16.62 -0.65 0.46
N MET A 94 -16.22 0.64 0.55
CA MET A 94 -14.82 1.05 0.33
C MET A 94 -13.88 0.49 1.39
N ARG A 95 -14.30 0.52 2.67
CA ARG A 95 -13.52 -0.10 3.75
C ARG A 95 -13.29 -1.58 3.49
N ASP A 96 -14.31 -2.30 3.04
CA ASP A 96 -14.17 -3.73 2.71
C ASP A 96 -13.31 -3.96 1.46
N PHE A 97 -13.44 -3.09 0.45
CA PHE A 97 -12.64 -3.10 -0.77
C PHE A 97 -11.13 -2.96 -0.48
N HIS A 98 -10.74 -2.04 0.41
CA HIS A 98 -9.35 -1.79 0.76
C HIS A 98 -8.75 -2.75 1.78
N ARG A 99 -9.59 -3.40 2.59
CA ARG A 99 -9.15 -4.22 3.73
C ARG A 99 -8.11 -5.28 3.37
N ASN A 100 -8.29 -5.96 2.24
CA ASN A 100 -7.37 -7.01 1.79
C ASN A 100 -5.99 -6.45 1.42
N THR A 101 -5.94 -5.29 0.76
CA THR A 101 -4.69 -4.57 0.48
C THR A 101 -4.02 -4.14 1.79
N GLY A 102 -4.80 -3.60 2.73
CA GLY A 102 -4.32 -3.20 4.04
C GLY A 102 -3.64 -4.34 4.80
N TYR A 103 -4.26 -5.52 4.86
CA TYR A 103 -3.66 -6.70 5.49
C TYR A 103 -2.40 -7.20 4.77
N THR A 104 -2.39 -7.15 3.44
CA THR A 104 -1.22 -7.53 2.64
C THR A 104 -0.03 -6.60 2.93
N MET A 105 -0.28 -5.29 3.00
CA MET A 105 0.73 -4.29 3.31
C MET A 105 1.22 -4.38 4.76
N LEU A 106 0.32 -4.65 5.71
CA LEU A 106 0.69 -4.92 7.09
C LEU A 106 1.60 -6.14 7.21
N GLY A 107 1.25 -7.24 6.54
CA GLY A 107 2.09 -8.44 6.46
C GLY A 107 3.47 -8.15 5.86
N GLY A 108 3.52 -7.39 4.76
CA GLY A 108 4.76 -6.93 4.15
C GLY A 108 5.63 -6.09 5.09
N ALA A 109 5.04 -5.13 5.79
CA ALA A 109 5.73 -4.30 6.77
C ALA A 109 6.31 -5.16 7.93
N LEU A 110 5.55 -6.12 8.43
CA LEU A 110 6.03 -7.05 9.47
C LEU A 110 7.21 -7.90 8.99
N LEU A 111 7.15 -8.43 7.77
CA LEU A 111 8.26 -9.19 7.17
C LEU A 111 9.53 -8.34 7.05
N ILE A 112 9.41 -7.09 6.60
CA ILE A 112 10.53 -6.16 6.51
C ILE A 112 11.12 -5.87 7.89
N ALA A 113 10.26 -5.63 8.90
CA ALA A 113 10.69 -5.40 10.26
C ALA A 113 11.47 -6.60 10.83
N LEU A 114 11.01 -7.82 10.57
CA LEU A 114 11.70 -9.05 10.96
C LEU A 114 13.06 -9.20 10.26
N MET A 115 13.16 -8.87 8.97
CA MET A 115 14.42 -8.90 8.24
C MET A 115 15.44 -7.90 8.81
N LEU A 116 15.01 -6.65 9.04
CA LEU A 116 15.84 -5.60 9.62
C LEU A 116 16.26 -5.95 11.05
N GLY A 117 15.33 -6.42 11.89
CA GLY A 117 15.60 -6.83 13.27
C GLY A 117 16.56 -8.02 13.34
N SER A 118 16.38 -9.02 12.48
CA SER A 118 17.28 -10.18 12.40
C SER A 118 18.69 -9.78 11.97
N TRP A 119 18.82 -8.88 10.99
CA TRP A 119 20.10 -8.35 10.58
C TRP A 119 20.79 -7.56 11.70
N ALA A 120 20.05 -6.65 12.36
CA ALA A 120 20.56 -5.86 13.48
C ALA A 120 21.02 -6.74 14.64
N TYR A 121 20.24 -7.77 14.99
CA TYR A 121 20.60 -8.75 16.02
C TYR A 121 21.89 -9.50 15.68
N LYS A 122 22.02 -10.02 14.44
CA LYS A 122 23.24 -10.69 13.99
C LYS A 122 24.44 -9.76 14.02
N ALA A 123 24.28 -8.51 13.60
CA ALA A 123 25.34 -7.50 13.63
C ALA A 123 25.78 -7.16 15.07
N ALA A 124 24.83 -7.02 15.99
CA ALA A 124 25.12 -6.79 17.41
C ALA A 124 25.85 -7.97 18.04
N LYS A 125 25.37 -9.19 17.80
CA LYS A 125 26.01 -10.43 18.28
C LYS A 125 27.45 -10.58 17.76
N ALA A 126 27.67 -10.31 16.48
CA ALA A 126 29.02 -10.33 15.90
C ALA A 126 29.98 -9.32 16.56
N ARG A 127 29.48 -8.13 16.93
CA ARG A 127 30.28 -7.12 17.66
C ARG A 127 30.57 -7.54 19.10
N SER A 128 29.62 -8.17 19.79
CA SER A 128 29.85 -8.66 21.16
C SER A 128 30.79 -9.87 21.22
N SER A 129 30.85 -10.66 20.15
CA SER A 129 31.74 -11.84 20.04
C SER A 129 33.12 -11.51 19.47
N ALA A 130 33.37 -10.27 19.03
CA ALA A 130 34.69 -9.86 18.57
C ALA A 130 35.66 -9.77 19.76
N PRO A 131 36.81 -10.46 19.74
CA PRO A 131 37.77 -10.39 20.84
C PRO A 131 38.24 -8.94 20.99
N ARG A 132 38.17 -8.41 22.23
CA ARG A 132 38.87 -7.18 22.58
C ARG A 132 40.34 -7.42 22.28
N ARG A 133 40.88 -6.75 21.28
CA ARG A 133 42.32 -6.58 21.15
C ARG A 133 42.75 -5.68 22.32
N LEU A 134 43.23 -6.32 23.38
CA LEU A 134 44.12 -5.71 24.37
C LEU A 134 45.47 -5.44 23.69
#